data_AF-A0A0F9SP35-F1
#
_entry.id   AF-A0A0F9SP35-F1
#
_cell.length_a   1.000
_cell.length_b   1.000
_cell.length_c   1.000
_cell.angle_alpha   90.00
_cell.angle_beta   90.00
_cell.angle_gamma   90.00
#
_symmetry.space_group_name_H-M   'P 1'
#
loop_
_entity.id
_entity.type
_entity.pdbx_description
1 polymer ?
#
loop_
_entity_poly.entity_id
_entity_poly.type
_entity_poly.pdbx_seq_one_letter_code
_entity_poly.pdbx_strand_id
1 'polypeptide(L)'
;MKFRDNDIDQLKLDNINDFSKLILHHLCGKEYNPVSLDENRKKHLEKVLKDLSSGYLNYEQFNEVLLLLNQNRISRDFFNYFFLNGIVNSETLKKGITKFKGLSILNFGNFNFTYDRFSKMKKYDIEKYFGIYNLQPDTLERSYATRPNPIISLRKVKKEDTWHLGYLSKNIYDTEKEILDEYILKEKSDPKKYDEFKKILQVLKEQIIKNREIGNYNTEIYLIWDYIDVYIATSMRKNCEYEETYEILKKIFTDPRIKSSKLRYFDPTQSFCESNRDKGLIEGLMLKRAECTIYMIQESDTFGKDSELASTLAQKKPVIAFIPNYNKDNLCIKIKEYPLEYIKERIYIFKAENEFNDVDILNDLDKDLHQLNDKLDHYLKDYESYREEQPFSLWIDKDKQFKAQNPHFEEICDILARYTKKYWDSRARTLKDYHPLGMQIDLDSGVSNGVLIVREIDTCVKILKGILTNSLEFEIKHFDDGYTGLIEINSSCLYRMVTDNKLLTNSFWNFFYKM
;
A
#
# COMPACT_ATOMS: atom_id res chain seq x y z
N MET A 1 13.70 -9.38 9.80
CA MET A 1 13.42 -9.54 8.35
C MET A 1 14.33 -10.59 7.74
N LYS A 2 13.90 -11.23 6.64
CA LYS A 2 14.71 -12.22 5.92
C LYS A 2 15.02 -11.75 4.50
N PHE A 3 16.20 -12.11 4.00
CA PHE A 3 16.69 -11.72 2.68
C PHE A 3 17.18 -12.96 1.94
N ARG A 4 16.90 -13.03 0.64
CA ARG A 4 17.42 -14.02 -0.30
C ARG A 4 18.11 -13.28 -1.44
N ASP A 5 19.21 -13.79 -1.96
CA ASP A 5 19.95 -13.19 -3.07
C ASP A 5 20.41 -14.31 -3.98
N ASN A 6 19.66 -14.52 -5.07
CA ASN A 6 19.90 -15.61 -6.00
C ASN A 6 21.27 -15.49 -6.66
N ASP A 7 21.79 -14.27 -6.87
CA ASP A 7 23.11 -14.06 -7.45
C ASP A 7 24.20 -14.57 -6.51
N ILE A 8 24.08 -14.31 -5.20
CA ILE A 8 25.00 -14.82 -4.18
C ILE A 8 24.85 -16.34 -4.01
N ASP A 9 23.63 -16.85 -4.01
CA ASP A 9 23.35 -18.27 -3.79
C ASP A 9 23.97 -19.14 -4.88
N GLN A 10 24.03 -18.64 -6.13
CA GLN A 10 24.65 -19.34 -7.27
C GLN A 10 26.19 -19.34 -7.28
N LEU A 11 26.85 -18.45 -6.53
CA LEU A 11 28.32 -18.35 -6.52
C LEU A 11 28.98 -19.63 -5.95
N LYS A 12 29.96 -20.20 -6.64
CA LYS A 12 30.70 -21.36 -6.14
C LYS A 12 31.96 -20.89 -5.43
N LEU A 13 31.97 -20.98 -4.11
CA LEU A 13 33.10 -20.51 -3.28
C LEU A 13 34.27 -21.52 -3.25
N ASP A 14 34.40 -22.32 -4.31
CA ASP A 14 35.54 -23.20 -4.59
C ASP A 14 36.50 -22.59 -5.63
N ASN A 15 36.11 -21.46 -6.26
CA ASN A 15 36.94 -20.75 -7.23
C ASN A 15 37.15 -19.28 -6.83
N ILE A 16 38.30 -18.75 -7.26
CA ILE A 16 38.78 -17.40 -6.89
C ILE A 16 37.84 -16.32 -7.40
N ASN A 17 37.24 -16.53 -8.58
CA ASN A 17 36.45 -15.49 -9.22
C ASN A 17 35.16 -15.22 -8.46
N ASP A 18 34.40 -16.27 -8.17
CA ASP A 18 33.15 -16.18 -7.43
C ASP A 18 33.38 -15.69 -5.99
N PHE A 19 34.45 -16.16 -5.34
CA PHE A 19 34.81 -15.69 -4.00
C PHE A 19 35.20 -14.21 -4.00
N SER A 20 36.03 -13.78 -4.95
CA SER A 20 36.43 -12.38 -5.08
C SER A 20 35.24 -11.50 -5.44
N LYS A 21 34.33 -11.97 -6.30
CA LYS A 21 33.07 -11.28 -6.64
C LYS A 21 32.18 -11.14 -5.40
N LEU A 22 32.02 -12.19 -4.61
CA LEU A 22 31.25 -12.14 -3.36
C LEU A 22 31.76 -11.05 -2.41
N ILE A 23 33.07 -10.95 -2.21
CA ILE A 23 33.65 -9.94 -1.32
C ILE A 23 33.64 -8.55 -1.95
N LEU A 24 34.20 -8.40 -3.15
CA LEU A 24 34.41 -7.08 -3.76
C LEU A 24 33.09 -6.43 -4.18
N HIS A 25 32.22 -7.20 -4.87
CA HIS A 25 30.98 -6.68 -5.41
C HIS A 25 29.86 -6.67 -4.37
N HIS A 26 29.58 -7.81 -3.72
CA HIS A 26 28.41 -7.92 -2.85
C HIS A 26 28.61 -7.38 -1.43
N LEU A 27 29.83 -7.46 -0.87
CA LEU A 27 30.13 -6.90 0.46
C LEU A 27 30.65 -5.47 0.39
N CYS A 28 31.67 -5.20 -0.45
CA CYS A 28 32.31 -3.89 -0.50
C CYS A 28 31.68 -2.93 -1.51
N GLY A 29 30.81 -3.40 -2.40
CA GLY A 29 30.15 -2.55 -3.37
C GLY A 29 31.01 -2.01 -4.49
N LYS A 30 32.11 -2.68 -4.80
CA LYS A 30 33.06 -2.28 -5.84
C LYS A 30 32.85 -3.09 -7.11
N GLU A 31 33.25 -2.53 -8.23
CA GLU A 31 33.31 -3.28 -9.49
C GLU A 31 34.33 -4.41 -9.36
N TYR A 32 33.90 -5.64 -9.68
CA TYR A 32 34.78 -6.78 -9.71
C TYR A 32 35.42 -6.90 -11.10
N ASN A 33 36.75 -6.85 -11.17
CA ASN A 33 37.51 -7.10 -12.39
C ASN A 33 38.43 -8.33 -12.20
N PRO A 34 38.14 -9.48 -12.83
CA PRO A 34 38.93 -10.70 -12.71
C PRO A 34 40.41 -10.53 -13.12
N VAL A 35 40.69 -9.60 -14.03
CA VAL A 35 42.03 -9.38 -14.61
C VAL A 35 42.97 -8.64 -13.62
N SER A 36 42.43 -8.13 -12.51
CA SER A 36 43.17 -7.25 -11.58
C SER A 36 44.03 -7.96 -10.52
N LEU A 37 43.96 -9.29 -10.40
CA LEU A 37 44.73 -10.05 -9.41
C LEU A 37 46.04 -10.58 -9.99
N ASP A 38 47.17 -10.22 -9.37
CA ASP A 38 48.47 -10.81 -9.71
C ASP A 38 48.57 -12.29 -9.29
N GLU A 39 49.49 -13.01 -9.91
CA GLU A 39 49.66 -14.46 -9.71
C GLU A 39 49.99 -14.85 -8.26
N ASN A 40 50.68 -14.00 -7.50
CA ASN A 40 50.98 -14.30 -6.10
C ASN A 40 49.72 -14.22 -5.24
N ARG A 41 48.88 -13.20 -5.47
CA ARG A 41 47.58 -13.09 -4.79
C ARG A 41 46.64 -14.23 -5.13
N LYS A 42 46.60 -14.67 -6.39
CA LYS A 42 45.81 -15.85 -6.79
C LYS A 42 46.21 -17.08 -5.97
N LYS A 43 47.50 -17.38 -5.87
CA LYS A 43 48.01 -18.51 -5.06
C LYS A 43 47.61 -18.41 -3.58
N HIS A 44 47.66 -17.21 -3.01
CA HIS A 44 47.21 -17.00 -1.63
C HIS A 44 45.70 -17.22 -1.47
N LEU A 45 44.89 -16.75 -2.43
CA LEU A 45 43.44 -16.97 -2.42
C LEU A 45 43.08 -18.45 -2.64
N GLU A 46 43.81 -19.19 -3.47
CA GLU A 46 43.61 -20.65 -3.60
C GLU A 46 43.78 -21.38 -2.27
N LYS A 47 44.78 -20.97 -1.48
CA LYS A 47 44.98 -21.50 -0.13
C LYS A 47 43.80 -21.17 0.78
N VAL A 48 43.34 -19.91 0.77
CA VAL A 48 42.16 -19.48 1.54
C VAL A 48 40.92 -20.29 1.15
N LEU A 49 40.69 -20.54 -0.14
CA LEU A 49 39.55 -21.33 -0.61
C LEU A 49 39.62 -22.78 -0.14
N LYS A 50 40.82 -23.37 -0.14
CA LYS A 50 41.04 -24.72 0.39
C LYS A 50 40.71 -24.78 1.89
N ASP A 51 41.12 -23.76 2.64
CA ASP A 51 40.84 -23.65 4.08
C ASP A 51 39.33 -23.42 4.33
N LEU A 52 38.66 -22.60 3.52
CA LEU A 52 37.21 -22.35 3.59
C LEU A 52 36.40 -23.61 3.23
N SER A 53 36.89 -24.41 2.27
CA SER A 53 36.24 -25.65 1.84
C SER A 53 36.36 -26.78 2.87
N SER A 54 37.41 -26.75 3.70
CA SER A 54 37.72 -27.79 4.69
C SER A 54 37.46 -27.37 6.14
N GLY A 55 37.12 -26.10 6.37
CA GLY A 55 37.00 -25.54 7.71
C GLY A 55 36.29 -24.19 7.72
N TYR A 56 36.91 -23.21 8.38
CA TYR A 56 36.30 -21.91 8.65
C TYR A 56 37.33 -20.79 8.73
N LEU A 57 36.88 -19.56 8.48
CA LEU A 57 37.63 -18.33 8.68
C LEU A 57 37.19 -17.64 9.97
N ASN A 58 38.13 -17.28 10.83
CA ASN A 58 37.88 -16.40 11.96
C ASN A 58 38.00 -14.92 11.56
N TYR A 59 37.79 -14.02 12.51
CA TYR A 59 37.85 -12.56 12.31
C TYR A 59 39.21 -12.08 11.75
N GLU A 60 40.31 -12.59 12.29
CA GLU A 60 41.67 -12.23 11.87
C GLU A 60 41.93 -12.66 10.44
N GLN A 61 41.65 -13.93 10.12
CA GLN A 61 41.81 -14.51 8.77
C GLN A 61 40.91 -13.80 7.75
N PHE A 62 39.68 -13.46 8.12
CA PHE A 62 38.80 -12.72 7.22
C PHE A 62 39.35 -11.33 6.88
N ASN A 63 39.98 -10.64 7.84
CA ASN A 63 40.66 -9.38 7.57
C ASN A 63 41.90 -9.53 6.68
N GLU A 64 42.64 -10.62 6.80
CA GLU A 64 43.76 -10.92 5.89
C GLU A 64 43.25 -11.09 4.45
N VAL A 65 42.12 -11.77 4.26
CA VAL A 65 41.45 -11.89 2.95
C VAL A 65 41.06 -10.52 2.40
N LEU A 66 40.47 -9.64 3.22
CA LEU A 66 40.13 -8.28 2.79
C LEU A 66 41.37 -7.53 2.31
N LEU A 67 42.50 -7.63 3.01
CA LEU A 67 43.76 -6.99 2.60
C LEU A 67 44.33 -7.59 1.31
N LEU A 68 44.25 -8.91 1.11
CA LEU A 68 44.63 -9.56 -0.16
C LEU A 68 43.84 -9.01 -1.35
N LEU A 69 42.58 -8.63 -1.11
CA LEU A 69 41.68 -8.03 -2.09
C LEU A 69 41.74 -6.49 -2.12
N ASN A 70 42.75 -5.87 -1.51
CA ASN A 70 42.93 -4.42 -1.40
C ASN A 70 41.73 -3.69 -0.74
N GLN A 71 41.07 -4.33 0.22
CA GLN A 71 39.97 -3.76 0.98
C GLN A 71 40.38 -3.38 2.40
N ASN A 72 39.69 -2.39 2.95
CA ASN A 72 39.86 -2.00 4.34
C ASN A 72 39.45 -3.14 5.27
N ARG A 73 40.18 -3.30 6.37
CA ARG A 73 39.82 -4.18 7.48
C ARG A 73 38.47 -3.76 8.09
N ILE A 74 37.75 -4.73 8.62
CA ILE A 74 36.52 -4.52 9.39
C ILE A 74 36.77 -4.67 10.90
N SER A 75 35.91 -4.06 11.70
CA SER A 75 35.88 -4.18 13.15
C SER A 75 35.34 -5.54 13.56
N ARG A 76 35.72 -6.00 14.75
CA ARG A 76 35.20 -7.25 15.32
C ARG A 76 33.69 -7.16 15.55
N ASP A 77 33.18 -5.99 15.87
CA ASP A 77 31.75 -5.75 16.05
C ASP A 77 30.96 -5.90 14.75
N PHE A 78 31.45 -5.33 13.64
CA PHE A 78 30.84 -5.54 12.32
C PHE A 78 30.84 -7.02 11.95
N PHE A 79 31.98 -7.69 12.13
CA PHE A 79 32.11 -9.10 11.83
C PHE A 79 31.11 -9.95 12.61
N ASN A 80 31.05 -9.77 13.94
CA ASN A 80 30.14 -10.51 14.80
C ASN A 80 28.66 -10.23 14.51
N TYR A 81 28.32 -9.04 14.03
CA TYR A 81 26.93 -8.65 13.75
C TYR A 81 26.34 -9.36 12.52
N PHE A 82 27.15 -9.49 11.46
CA PHE A 82 26.72 -10.09 10.19
C PHE A 82 27.08 -11.57 10.06
N PHE A 83 28.16 -12.01 10.69
CA PHE A 83 28.74 -13.34 10.50
C PHE A 83 28.75 -14.18 11.79
N LEU A 84 27.56 -14.31 12.41
CA LEU A 84 27.23 -15.04 13.65
C LEU A 84 28.33 -16.01 14.16
N ASN A 85 28.69 -15.87 15.45
CA ASN A 85 29.62 -16.72 16.20
C ASN A 85 31.12 -16.56 15.90
N GLY A 86 31.53 -15.53 15.14
CA GLY A 86 32.94 -15.21 14.94
C GLY A 86 33.70 -16.24 14.08
N ILE A 87 32.97 -17.13 13.42
CA ILE A 87 33.49 -18.22 12.58
C ILE A 87 32.64 -18.30 11.31
N VAL A 88 33.32 -18.31 10.15
CA VAL A 88 32.68 -18.20 8.84
C VAL A 88 33.07 -19.35 7.93
N ASN A 89 32.08 -20.11 7.47
CA ASN A 89 32.22 -21.06 6.37
C ASN A 89 31.52 -20.49 5.12
N SER A 90 31.57 -21.21 4.00
CA SER A 90 30.97 -20.77 2.73
C SER A 90 29.49 -20.38 2.86
N GLU A 91 28.70 -21.14 3.61
CA GLU A 91 27.27 -20.89 3.78
C GLU A 91 27.00 -19.67 4.68
N THR A 92 27.69 -19.57 5.82
CA THR A 92 27.52 -18.44 6.74
C THR A 92 28.08 -17.14 6.16
N LEU A 93 29.10 -17.21 5.30
CA LEU A 93 29.64 -16.07 4.55
C LEU A 93 28.56 -15.50 3.61
N LYS A 94 27.96 -16.35 2.77
CA LYS A 94 26.87 -15.96 1.87
C LYS A 94 25.71 -15.34 2.64
N LYS A 95 25.21 -16.03 3.67
CA LYS A 95 24.10 -15.54 4.50
C LYS A 95 24.43 -14.19 5.17
N GLY A 96 25.64 -14.02 5.67
CA GLY A 96 26.08 -12.79 6.30
C GLY A 96 26.15 -11.61 5.31
N ILE A 97 26.68 -11.84 4.10
CA ILE A 97 26.73 -10.83 3.04
C ILE A 97 25.33 -10.52 2.51
N THR A 98 24.47 -11.51 2.28
CA THR A 98 23.06 -11.32 1.90
C THR A 98 22.32 -10.48 2.94
N LYS A 99 22.51 -10.78 4.22
CA LYS A 99 21.94 -9.98 5.32
C LYS A 99 22.47 -8.54 5.32
N PHE A 100 23.78 -8.36 5.14
CA PHE A 100 24.40 -7.04 5.06
C PHE A 100 23.84 -6.23 3.88
N LYS A 101 23.79 -6.81 2.68
CA LYS A 101 23.29 -6.18 1.47
C LYS A 101 21.82 -5.77 1.63
N GLY A 102 20.99 -6.69 2.13
CA GLY A 102 19.57 -6.42 2.41
C GLY A 102 19.35 -5.26 3.38
N LEU A 103 20.06 -5.27 4.51
CA LEU A 103 19.97 -4.18 5.49
C LEU A 103 20.53 -2.85 4.98
N SER A 104 21.55 -2.89 4.12
CA SER A 104 22.14 -1.71 3.48
C SER A 104 21.16 -1.05 2.52
N ILE A 105 20.51 -1.83 1.65
CA ILE A 105 19.47 -1.30 0.75
C ILE A 105 18.30 -0.73 1.56
N LEU A 106 17.89 -1.43 2.62
CA LEU A 106 16.78 -1.02 3.47
C LEU A 106 17.00 0.32 4.19
N ASN A 107 18.24 0.60 4.62
CA ASN A 107 18.53 1.76 5.48
C ASN A 107 19.25 2.91 4.83
N PHE A 108 20.05 2.64 3.81
CA PHE A 108 20.96 3.62 3.24
C PHE A 108 20.84 3.73 1.73
N GLY A 109 20.16 2.80 1.05
CA GLY A 109 20.07 2.82 -0.40
C GLY A 109 21.43 2.78 -1.12
N ASN A 110 22.51 2.39 -0.43
CA ASN A 110 23.86 2.35 -0.99
C ASN A 110 24.74 1.39 -0.18
N PHE A 111 25.16 0.30 -0.79
CA PHE A 111 25.96 -0.73 -0.12
C PHE A 111 27.45 -0.36 0.02
N ASN A 112 28.05 0.37 -0.93
CA ASN A 112 29.45 0.82 -0.83
C ASN A 112 29.63 1.81 0.33
N PHE A 113 28.76 2.83 0.39
CA PHE A 113 28.73 3.79 1.50
C PHE A 113 28.49 3.09 2.84
N THR A 114 27.56 2.13 2.87
CA THR A 114 27.29 1.37 4.09
C THR A 114 28.53 0.58 4.52
N TYR A 115 29.24 -0.07 3.60
CA TYR A 115 30.46 -0.80 3.95
C TYR A 115 31.54 0.14 4.51
N ASP A 116 31.85 1.23 3.82
CA ASP A 116 32.89 2.17 4.23
C ASP A 116 32.60 2.80 5.60
N ARG A 117 31.33 3.13 5.86
CA ARG A 117 30.90 3.74 7.12
C ARG A 117 30.85 2.73 8.27
N PHE A 118 30.26 1.56 8.05
CA PHE A 118 29.95 0.61 9.13
C PHE A 118 31.07 -0.38 9.42
N SER A 119 31.97 -0.62 8.46
CA SER A 119 33.09 -1.55 8.63
C SER A 119 33.95 -1.23 9.87
N LYS A 120 33.98 0.01 10.34
CA LYS A 120 34.79 0.44 11.50
C LYS A 120 33.97 0.78 12.74
N MET A 121 32.64 0.71 12.66
CA MET A 121 31.76 1.10 13.74
C MET A 121 31.78 0.10 14.90
N LYS A 122 31.41 0.60 16.08
CA LYS A 122 31.17 -0.21 17.27
C LYS A 122 29.78 -0.83 17.21
N LYS A 123 29.59 -1.93 17.94
CA LYS A 123 28.31 -2.67 17.98
C LYS A 123 27.10 -1.78 18.28
N TYR A 124 27.22 -0.88 19.26
CA TYR A 124 26.15 0.03 19.65
C TYR A 124 25.67 0.91 18.48
N ASP A 125 26.59 1.44 17.68
CA ASP A 125 26.25 2.27 16.52
C ASP A 125 25.58 1.42 15.43
N ILE A 126 26.10 0.23 15.16
CA ILE A 126 25.49 -0.73 14.21
C ILE A 126 24.05 -1.07 14.64
N GLU A 127 23.82 -1.34 15.93
CA GLU A 127 22.50 -1.62 16.51
C GLU A 127 21.57 -0.41 16.45
N LYS A 128 22.08 0.81 16.59
CA LYS A 128 21.27 2.02 16.44
C LYS A 128 20.65 2.14 15.04
N TYR A 129 21.37 1.75 14.00
CA TYR A 129 20.87 1.85 12.61
C TYR A 129 20.10 0.61 12.15
N PHE A 130 20.59 -0.59 12.47
CA PHE A 130 20.02 -1.84 11.96
C PHE A 130 19.19 -2.62 13.00
N GLY A 131 19.33 -2.29 14.29
CA GLY A 131 18.73 -3.05 15.38
C GLY A 131 17.22 -3.13 15.28
N ILE A 132 16.57 -2.06 14.83
CA ILE A 132 15.12 -2.03 14.67
C ILE A 132 14.60 -3.11 13.70
N TYR A 133 15.38 -3.52 12.69
CA TYR A 133 14.97 -4.55 11.71
C TYR A 133 15.40 -5.98 12.10
N ASN A 134 16.29 -6.08 13.09
CA ASN A 134 16.80 -7.34 13.64
C ASN A 134 16.05 -7.80 14.89
N LEU A 135 15.12 -6.99 15.41
CA LEU A 135 14.17 -7.44 16.42
C LEU A 135 13.42 -8.67 15.91
N GLN A 136 13.37 -9.70 16.75
CA GLN A 136 12.69 -10.96 16.40
C GLN A 136 11.18 -10.73 16.33
N PRO A 137 10.48 -11.37 15.37
CA PRO A 137 9.03 -11.25 15.26
C PRO A 137 8.28 -11.51 16.55
N ASP A 138 8.62 -12.58 17.28
CA ASP A 138 7.99 -12.92 18.56
C ASP A 138 8.15 -11.82 19.61
N THR A 139 9.27 -11.10 19.61
CA THR A 139 9.51 -9.99 20.54
C THR A 139 8.57 -8.82 20.24
N LEU A 140 8.40 -8.48 18.96
CA LEU A 140 7.48 -7.43 18.52
C LEU A 140 6.03 -7.85 18.74
N GLU A 141 5.65 -9.08 18.38
CA GLU A 141 4.30 -9.59 18.64
C GLU A 141 3.92 -9.54 20.13
N ARG A 142 4.86 -9.91 21.02
CA ARG A 142 4.65 -9.78 22.46
C ARG A 142 4.50 -8.33 22.87
N SER A 143 5.30 -7.40 22.33
CA SER A 143 5.19 -5.99 22.70
C SER A 143 3.79 -5.45 22.39
N TYR A 144 3.24 -5.75 21.22
CA TYR A 144 1.87 -5.45 20.83
C TYR A 144 0.82 -6.11 21.75
N ALA A 145 0.94 -7.42 21.99
CA ALA A 145 0.00 -8.17 22.82
C ALA A 145 -0.05 -7.69 24.28
N THR A 146 1.07 -7.20 24.82
CA THR A 146 1.18 -6.67 26.19
C THR A 146 0.66 -5.24 26.36
N ARG A 147 0.29 -4.54 25.27
CA ARG A 147 -0.23 -3.18 25.36
C ARG A 147 -1.51 -3.12 26.21
N PRO A 148 -1.69 -2.04 26.99
CA PRO A 148 -2.92 -1.81 27.73
C PRO A 148 -4.08 -1.57 26.77
N ASN A 149 -5.27 -1.99 27.20
CA ASN A 149 -6.50 -1.63 26.51
C ASN A 149 -6.68 -0.10 26.54
N PRO A 150 -7.31 0.50 25.52
CA PRO A 150 -7.65 1.91 25.55
C PRO A 150 -8.47 2.28 26.81
N ILE A 151 -8.15 3.41 27.44
CA ILE A 151 -8.91 3.94 28.57
C ILE A 151 -10.34 4.26 28.12
N ILE A 152 -10.46 4.86 26.93
CA ILE A 152 -11.73 5.23 26.31
C ILE A 152 -11.84 4.47 24.98
N SER A 153 -12.99 3.83 24.78
CA SER A 153 -13.31 3.07 23.58
C SER A 153 -14.13 3.90 22.59
N LEU A 154 -13.91 3.66 21.30
CA LEU A 154 -14.71 4.27 20.23
C LEU A 154 -16.17 3.83 20.31
N ARG A 155 -17.07 4.72 19.88
CA ARG A 155 -18.48 4.41 19.63
C ARG A 155 -18.63 4.08 18.14
N LYS A 156 -19.20 2.93 17.82
CA LYS A 156 -19.31 2.50 16.41
C LYS A 156 -20.50 3.15 15.71
N VAL A 157 -20.23 3.79 14.58
CA VAL A 157 -21.23 4.07 13.55
C VAL A 157 -21.47 2.79 12.78
N LYS A 158 -22.74 2.45 12.53
CA LYS A 158 -23.10 1.24 11.77
C LYS A 158 -22.67 1.40 10.32
N LYS A 159 -22.48 0.28 9.61
CA LYS A 159 -22.01 0.28 8.22
C LYS A 159 -22.87 1.17 7.34
N GLU A 160 -24.16 0.91 7.31
CA GLU A 160 -25.19 1.62 6.54
C GLU A 160 -25.30 3.11 6.90
N ASP A 161 -24.74 3.51 8.05
CA ASP A 161 -24.79 4.86 8.58
C ASP A 161 -23.45 5.62 8.41
N THR A 162 -22.38 4.97 7.95
CA THR A 162 -21.03 5.58 7.89
C THR A 162 -20.95 6.76 6.92
N TRP A 163 -21.73 6.72 5.82
CA TRP A 163 -21.78 7.81 4.85
C TRP A 163 -22.35 9.12 5.40
N HIS A 164 -23.10 9.08 6.50
CA HIS A 164 -23.60 10.26 7.21
C HIS A 164 -22.48 11.16 7.76
N LEU A 165 -21.27 10.61 7.94
CA LEU A 165 -20.09 11.37 8.34
C LEU A 165 -19.50 12.19 7.18
N GLY A 166 -19.79 11.82 5.93
CA GLY A 166 -19.31 12.53 4.76
C GLY A 166 -19.92 13.92 4.64
N TYR A 167 -19.17 14.88 4.08
CA TYR A 167 -19.69 16.22 3.79
C TYR A 167 -20.80 16.17 2.73
N LEU A 168 -20.73 15.23 1.78
CA LEU A 168 -21.72 15.05 0.72
C LEU A 168 -23.10 14.62 1.24
N SER A 169 -23.20 13.91 2.37
CA SER A 169 -24.50 13.52 2.92
C SER A 169 -25.38 14.71 3.26
N LYS A 170 -24.79 15.78 3.81
CA LYS A 170 -25.48 17.04 4.08
C LYS A 170 -25.89 17.73 2.79
N ASN A 171 -25.00 17.77 1.80
CA ASN A 171 -25.32 18.38 0.51
C ASN A 171 -26.46 17.65 -0.20
N ILE A 172 -26.46 16.31 -0.21
CA ILE A 172 -27.55 15.51 -0.79
C ILE A 172 -28.87 15.82 -0.06
N TYR A 173 -28.86 15.84 1.29
CA TYR A 173 -30.04 16.20 2.07
C TYR A 173 -30.56 17.61 1.73
N ASP A 174 -29.68 18.61 1.70
CA ASP A 174 -30.04 20.00 1.43
C ASP A 174 -30.61 20.14 0.01
N THR A 175 -29.96 19.54 -0.99
CA THR A 175 -30.43 19.54 -2.39
C THR A 175 -31.78 18.86 -2.56
N GLU A 176 -32.00 17.67 -1.98
CA GLU A 176 -33.29 16.99 -2.11
C GLU A 176 -34.42 17.68 -1.37
N LYS A 177 -34.10 18.36 -0.27
CA LYS A 177 -35.06 19.21 0.42
C LYS A 177 -35.45 20.41 -0.44
N GLU A 178 -34.49 21.08 -1.08
CA GLU A 178 -34.76 22.20 -2.01
C GLU A 178 -35.66 21.75 -3.17
N ILE A 179 -35.34 20.61 -3.80
CA ILE A 179 -36.17 20.03 -4.87
C ILE A 179 -37.59 19.75 -4.35
N LEU A 180 -37.72 19.17 -3.16
CA LEU A 180 -39.02 18.87 -2.58
C LEU A 180 -39.85 20.14 -2.34
N ASP A 181 -39.22 21.18 -1.79
CA ASP A 181 -39.87 22.46 -1.52
C ASP A 181 -40.36 23.10 -2.84
N GLU A 182 -39.56 23.05 -3.92
CA GLU A 182 -39.98 23.51 -5.24
C GLU A 182 -41.17 22.75 -5.82
N TYR A 183 -41.17 21.42 -5.70
CA TYR A 183 -42.25 20.57 -6.20
C TYR A 183 -43.55 20.80 -5.44
N ILE A 184 -43.49 20.97 -4.11
CA ILE A 184 -44.66 21.32 -3.29
C ILE A 184 -45.22 22.69 -3.69
N LEU A 185 -44.36 23.66 -4.03
CA LEU A 185 -44.80 24.98 -4.49
C LEU A 185 -45.47 24.95 -5.87
N LYS A 186 -44.97 24.09 -6.78
CA LYS A 186 -45.51 23.93 -8.15
C LYS A 186 -46.81 23.12 -8.17
N GLU A 187 -46.86 21.96 -7.50
CA GLU A 187 -48.06 21.12 -7.39
C GLU A 187 -48.96 21.61 -6.24
N LYS A 188 -49.77 22.65 -6.51
CA LYS A 188 -50.76 23.19 -5.56
C LYS A 188 -51.87 22.20 -5.14
N SER A 189 -51.94 21.00 -5.74
CA SER A 189 -53.13 20.14 -5.73
C SER A 189 -53.12 18.94 -4.78
N ASP A 190 -51.97 18.41 -4.34
CA ASP A 190 -51.95 17.36 -3.30
C ASP A 190 -50.61 17.26 -2.54
N PRO A 191 -50.46 18.01 -1.42
CA PRO A 191 -49.26 17.96 -0.58
C PRO A 191 -48.95 16.58 0.02
N LYS A 192 -49.94 15.66 0.03
CA LYS A 192 -49.79 14.32 0.63
C LYS A 192 -49.01 13.36 -0.25
N LYS A 193 -48.90 13.62 -1.55
CA LYS A 193 -48.14 12.82 -2.51
C LYS A 193 -46.68 12.59 -2.07
N TYR A 194 -46.09 13.57 -1.37
CA TYR A 194 -44.70 13.53 -0.92
C TYR A 194 -44.54 13.29 0.59
N ASP A 195 -45.59 12.93 1.32
CA ASP A 195 -45.50 12.76 2.78
C ASP A 195 -44.60 11.59 3.18
N GLU A 196 -44.54 10.54 2.36
CA GLU A 196 -43.59 9.45 2.54
C GLU A 196 -42.14 9.96 2.45
N PHE A 197 -41.84 10.72 1.40
CA PHE A 197 -40.50 11.26 1.18
C PHE A 197 -40.08 12.32 2.21
N LYS A 198 -41.01 13.16 2.68
CA LYS A 198 -40.78 14.07 3.82
C LYS A 198 -40.32 13.32 5.07
N LYS A 199 -40.94 12.17 5.37
CA LYS A 199 -40.54 11.32 6.51
C LYS A 199 -39.14 10.76 6.32
N ILE A 200 -38.80 10.30 5.10
CA ILE A 200 -37.44 9.82 4.76
C ILE A 200 -36.41 10.93 5.04
N LEU A 201 -36.63 12.15 4.54
CA LEU A 201 -35.73 13.29 4.78
C LEU A 201 -35.62 13.63 6.27
N GLN A 202 -36.73 13.63 7.01
CA GLN A 202 -36.69 13.92 8.44
C GLN A 202 -35.83 12.90 9.20
N VAL A 203 -36.06 11.61 8.97
CA VAL A 203 -35.29 10.53 9.60
C VAL A 203 -33.81 10.64 9.24
N LEU A 204 -33.49 10.91 7.97
CA LEU A 204 -32.11 11.07 7.51
C LEU A 204 -31.41 12.23 8.23
N LYS A 205 -32.08 13.38 8.39
CA LYS A 205 -31.51 14.54 9.11
C LYS A 205 -31.14 14.17 10.55
N GLU A 206 -32.03 13.48 11.25
CA GLU A 206 -31.80 13.04 12.64
C GLU A 206 -30.62 12.04 12.71
N GLN A 207 -30.53 11.12 11.76
CA GLN A 207 -29.41 10.17 11.65
C GLN A 207 -28.09 10.87 11.36
N ILE A 208 -28.05 11.85 10.46
CA ILE A 208 -26.84 12.62 10.14
C ILE A 208 -26.29 13.32 11.39
N ILE A 209 -27.15 14.03 12.14
CA ILE A 209 -26.74 14.72 13.35
C ILE A 209 -26.18 13.73 14.38
N LYS A 210 -26.93 12.67 14.68
CA LYS A 210 -26.53 11.65 15.65
C LYS A 210 -25.21 10.98 15.30
N ASN A 211 -25.02 10.59 14.03
CA ASN A 211 -23.81 9.90 13.62
C ASN A 211 -22.60 10.83 13.60
N ARG A 212 -22.77 12.11 13.24
CA ARG A 212 -21.70 13.11 13.33
C ARG A 212 -21.27 13.40 14.76
N GLU A 213 -22.17 13.39 15.73
CA GLU A 213 -21.81 13.45 17.16
C GLU A 213 -20.93 12.26 17.57
N ILE A 214 -21.27 11.05 17.12
CA ILE A 214 -20.45 9.85 17.33
C ILE A 214 -19.08 10.01 16.67
N GLY A 215 -19.04 10.49 15.42
CA GLY A 215 -17.81 10.72 14.67
C GLY A 215 -16.89 11.75 15.33
N ASN A 216 -17.43 12.86 15.82
CA ASN A 216 -16.68 13.87 16.57
C ASN A 216 -16.08 13.29 17.86
N TYR A 217 -16.89 12.55 18.63
CA TYR A 217 -16.43 11.85 19.83
C TYR A 217 -15.27 10.88 19.53
N ASN A 218 -15.36 10.13 18.44
CA ASN A 218 -14.30 9.22 18.03
C ASN A 218 -13.03 9.97 17.58
N THR A 219 -13.17 11.10 16.90
CA THR A 219 -12.05 11.97 16.52
C THR A 219 -11.27 12.44 17.74
N GLU A 220 -11.96 12.87 18.79
CA GLU A 220 -11.32 13.23 20.08
C GLU A 220 -10.57 12.04 20.67
N ILE A 221 -11.13 10.83 20.59
CA ILE A 221 -10.46 9.62 21.08
C ILE A 221 -9.19 9.32 20.30
N TYR A 222 -9.20 9.44 18.97
CA TYR A 222 -8.00 9.23 18.15
C TYR A 222 -6.87 10.20 18.53
N LEU A 223 -7.22 11.44 18.89
CA LEU A 223 -6.26 12.45 19.33
C LEU A 223 -5.60 12.10 20.68
N ILE A 224 -6.30 11.45 21.60
CA ILE A 224 -5.81 11.13 22.96
C ILE A 224 -5.23 9.72 23.10
N TRP A 225 -5.51 8.80 22.17
CA TRP A 225 -4.88 7.49 22.19
C TRP A 225 -3.36 7.65 22.17
N ASP A 226 -2.63 6.77 22.85
CA ASP A 226 -1.15 6.80 22.82
C ASP A 226 -0.61 6.18 21.52
N TYR A 227 -1.15 5.02 21.14
CA TYR A 227 -0.78 4.32 19.91
C TYR A 227 -1.74 4.61 18.75
N ILE A 228 -1.17 4.85 17.58
CA ILE A 228 -1.80 4.73 16.26
C ILE A 228 -0.79 3.96 15.42
N ASP A 229 -1.09 2.72 15.07
CA ASP A 229 -0.18 1.83 14.35
C ASP A 229 -0.40 1.89 12.84
N VAL A 230 -1.66 2.08 12.42
CA VAL A 230 -2.07 2.07 11.02
C VAL A 230 -2.92 3.29 10.70
N TYR A 231 -2.55 4.02 9.65
CA TYR A 231 -3.39 5.05 9.04
C TYR A 231 -4.16 4.46 7.86
N ILE A 232 -5.44 4.77 7.71
CA ILE A 232 -6.23 4.39 6.54
C ILE A 232 -6.45 5.60 5.67
N ALA A 233 -5.80 5.64 4.51
CA ALA A 233 -5.96 6.68 3.50
C ALA A 233 -7.08 6.29 2.54
N THR A 234 -8.14 7.09 2.47
CA THR A 234 -9.30 6.85 1.61
C THR A 234 -9.99 8.18 1.28
N SER A 235 -10.74 8.21 0.19
CA SER A 235 -11.50 9.35 -0.29
C SER A 235 -12.94 8.92 -0.57
N MET A 236 -13.70 8.72 0.50
CA MET A 236 -15.08 8.24 0.40
C MET A 236 -16.01 9.41 0.10
N ARG A 237 -16.73 9.33 -1.02
CA ARG A 237 -17.67 10.33 -1.53
C ARG A 237 -19.08 9.75 -1.66
N LYS A 238 -19.20 8.51 -2.12
CA LYS A 238 -20.47 7.81 -2.33
C LYS A 238 -20.77 6.86 -1.16
N ASN A 239 -22.05 6.60 -0.89
CA ASN A 239 -22.46 5.70 0.20
C ASN A 239 -21.76 4.31 0.10
N CYS A 240 -21.78 3.70 -1.10
CA CYS A 240 -21.14 2.41 -1.33
C CYS A 240 -19.64 2.39 -0.96
N GLU A 241 -18.90 3.49 -1.17
CA GLU A 241 -17.48 3.57 -0.84
C GLU A 241 -17.22 3.54 0.67
N TYR A 242 -18.12 4.15 1.47
CA TYR A 242 -18.06 4.09 2.93
C TYR A 242 -18.32 2.66 3.42
N GLU A 243 -19.36 2.01 2.91
CA GLU A 243 -19.71 0.64 3.30
C GLU A 243 -18.62 -0.37 2.92
N GLU A 244 -18.05 -0.23 1.71
CA GLU A 244 -16.98 -1.10 1.24
C GLU A 244 -15.70 -0.92 2.05
N THR A 245 -15.32 0.33 2.32
CA THR A 245 -14.17 0.63 3.18
C THR A 245 -14.39 0.01 4.57
N TYR A 246 -15.57 0.23 5.17
CA TYR A 246 -15.92 -0.35 6.48
C TYR A 246 -15.78 -1.88 6.50
N GLU A 247 -16.33 -2.58 5.50
CA GLU A 247 -16.27 -4.04 5.43
C GLU A 247 -14.85 -4.57 5.23
N ILE A 248 -14.04 -3.90 4.40
CA ILE A 248 -12.63 -4.27 4.20
C ILE A 248 -11.84 -4.10 5.50
N LEU A 249 -11.97 -2.94 6.15
CA LEU A 249 -11.28 -2.68 7.44
C LEU A 249 -11.72 -3.66 8.51
N LYS A 250 -13.03 -3.92 8.62
CA LYS A 250 -13.57 -4.93 9.54
C LYS A 250 -12.94 -6.28 9.29
N LYS A 251 -12.85 -6.75 8.03
CA LYS A 251 -12.23 -8.04 7.70
C LYS A 251 -10.74 -8.07 8.04
N ILE A 252 -9.97 -7.02 7.73
CA ILE A 252 -8.54 -6.93 8.05
C ILE A 252 -8.30 -6.97 9.57
N PHE A 253 -8.96 -6.09 10.33
CA PHE A 253 -8.67 -5.90 11.75
C PHE A 253 -9.39 -6.90 12.68
N THR A 254 -10.34 -7.68 12.16
CA THR A 254 -10.91 -8.83 12.91
C THR A 254 -10.24 -10.15 12.59
N ASP A 255 -9.34 -10.20 11.59
CA ASP A 255 -8.55 -11.39 11.28
C ASP A 255 -7.76 -11.85 12.53
N PRO A 256 -7.81 -13.14 12.90
CA PRO A 256 -7.13 -13.64 14.10
C PRO A 256 -5.63 -13.30 14.17
N ARG A 257 -4.95 -13.19 13.02
CA ARG A 257 -3.51 -12.88 12.94
C ARG A 257 -3.18 -11.43 13.31
N ILE A 258 -4.17 -10.53 13.22
CA ILE A 258 -4.04 -9.10 13.54
C ILE A 258 -4.68 -8.79 14.89
N LYS A 259 -5.86 -9.38 15.15
CA LYS A 259 -6.65 -9.12 16.35
C LYS A 259 -5.88 -9.39 17.65
N SER A 260 -4.98 -10.39 17.66
CA SER A 260 -4.12 -10.71 18.81
C SER A 260 -3.15 -9.58 19.17
N SER A 261 -2.77 -8.74 18.20
CA SER A 261 -1.77 -7.68 18.37
C SER A 261 -2.34 -6.38 18.94
N LYS A 262 -3.64 -6.32 19.28
CA LYS A 262 -4.29 -5.13 19.87
C LYS A 262 -3.95 -3.82 19.13
N LEU A 263 -3.83 -3.89 17.80
CA LEU A 263 -3.46 -2.74 16.98
C LEU A 263 -4.50 -1.63 17.14
N ARG A 264 -4.03 -0.39 17.12
CA ARG A 264 -4.88 0.81 17.04
C ARG A 264 -4.71 1.42 15.66
N TYR A 265 -5.80 1.73 14.98
CA TYR A 265 -5.77 2.29 13.65
C TYR A 265 -6.74 3.46 13.55
N PHE A 266 -6.41 4.43 12.70
CA PHE A 266 -7.30 5.55 12.41
C PHE A 266 -8.30 5.12 11.34
N ASP A 267 -9.56 4.95 11.72
CA ASP A 267 -10.65 4.58 10.80
C ASP A 267 -11.43 5.84 10.38
N PRO A 268 -11.25 6.33 9.14
CA PRO A 268 -11.96 7.50 8.63
C PRO A 268 -13.46 7.25 8.47
N THR A 269 -13.93 6.00 8.42
CA THR A 269 -15.38 5.69 8.41
C THR A 269 -16.04 5.92 9.78
N GLN A 270 -15.23 6.16 10.82
CA GLN A 270 -15.68 6.35 12.19
C GLN A 270 -15.33 7.74 12.74
N SER A 271 -14.70 8.61 11.93
CA SER A 271 -14.23 9.94 12.33
C SER A 271 -15.02 11.02 11.60
N PHE A 272 -15.34 12.10 12.30
CA PHE A 272 -15.93 13.31 11.72
C PHE A 272 -15.19 14.55 12.23
N CYS A 273 -15.05 15.52 11.35
CA CYS A 273 -14.55 16.85 11.67
C CYS A 273 -15.19 17.84 10.69
N GLU A 274 -15.84 18.88 11.21
CA GLU A 274 -16.56 19.87 10.39
C GLU A 274 -15.60 20.84 9.68
N SER A 275 -14.49 21.20 10.33
CA SER A 275 -13.49 22.12 9.81
C SER A 275 -12.51 21.39 8.88
N ASN A 276 -12.51 21.75 7.60
CA ASN A 276 -11.55 21.19 6.63
C ASN A 276 -10.09 21.45 7.03
N ARG A 277 -9.81 22.55 7.74
CA ARG A 277 -8.46 22.89 8.20
C ARG A 277 -8.03 21.99 9.34
N ASP A 278 -8.89 21.80 10.34
CA ASP A 278 -8.60 20.93 11.47
C ASP A 278 -8.51 19.47 11.03
N LYS A 279 -9.38 19.07 10.09
CA LYS A 279 -9.29 17.76 9.44
C LYS A 279 -7.91 17.50 8.85
N GLY A 280 -7.37 18.44 8.06
CA GLY A 280 -6.02 18.29 7.50
C GLY A 280 -4.92 18.19 8.56
N LEU A 281 -5.04 18.93 9.68
CA LEU A 281 -4.11 18.82 10.81
C LEU A 281 -4.22 17.46 11.52
N ILE A 282 -5.44 16.96 11.70
CA ILE A 282 -5.71 15.65 12.30
C ILE A 282 -5.13 14.55 11.43
N GLU A 283 -5.43 14.52 10.13
CA GLU A 283 -4.93 13.53 9.17
C GLU A 283 -3.40 13.55 9.11
N GLY A 284 -2.79 14.75 9.03
CA GLY A 284 -1.33 14.91 9.09
C GLY A 284 -0.71 14.40 10.40
N LEU A 285 -1.37 14.62 11.55
CA LEU A 285 -0.94 14.08 12.82
C LEU A 285 -1.07 12.55 12.87
N MET A 286 -2.17 11.98 12.37
CA MET A 286 -2.38 10.54 12.34
C MET A 286 -1.34 9.85 11.45
N LEU A 287 -1.03 10.42 10.29
CA LEU A 287 0.06 9.97 9.41
C LEU A 287 1.42 10.01 10.10
N LYS A 288 1.71 11.10 10.82
CA LYS A 288 2.96 11.22 11.58
C LYS A 288 3.07 10.16 12.68
N ARG A 289 1.95 9.77 13.29
CA ARG A 289 1.91 8.81 14.39
C ARG A 289 1.88 7.34 13.95
N ALA A 290 1.23 7.05 12.83
CA ALA A 290 1.12 5.70 12.28
C ALA A 290 2.49 5.10 11.91
N GLU A 291 2.66 3.79 12.07
CA GLU A 291 3.85 3.06 11.63
C GLU A 291 3.76 2.70 10.13
N CYS A 292 2.55 2.56 9.61
CA CYS A 292 2.28 2.28 8.21
C CYS A 292 0.93 2.84 7.75
N THR A 293 0.74 2.94 6.43
CA THR A 293 -0.52 3.37 5.84
C THR A 293 -1.11 2.27 4.97
N ILE A 294 -2.40 2.00 5.13
CA ILE A 294 -3.20 1.28 4.13
C ILE A 294 -3.87 2.35 3.25
N TYR A 295 -3.46 2.40 2.00
CA TYR A 295 -3.99 3.30 0.99
C TYR A 295 -5.07 2.57 0.18
N MET A 296 -6.32 2.99 0.33
CA MET A 296 -7.46 2.41 -0.37
C MET A 296 -7.56 3.04 -1.76
N ILE A 297 -7.26 2.27 -2.81
CA ILE A 297 -7.39 2.74 -4.19
C ILE A 297 -8.87 2.77 -4.56
N GLN A 298 -9.31 3.91 -5.07
CA GLN A 298 -10.70 4.17 -5.43
C GLN A 298 -10.80 4.56 -6.92
N GLU A 299 -12.03 4.65 -7.44
CA GLU A 299 -12.29 4.99 -8.85
C GLU A 299 -11.67 6.34 -9.21
N SER A 300 -11.77 7.32 -8.32
CA SER A 300 -11.03 8.57 -8.42
C SER A 300 -10.16 8.73 -7.17
N ASP A 301 -8.85 8.75 -7.36
CA ASP A 301 -7.95 9.19 -6.30
C ASP A 301 -7.98 10.72 -6.22
N THR A 302 -7.80 11.26 -5.02
CA THR A 302 -7.82 12.70 -4.79
C THR A 302 -6.45 13.19 -4.45
N PHE A 303 -6.19 14.46 -4.77
CA PHE A 303 -4.93 15.10 -4.42
C PHE A 303 -4.61 14.98 -2.93
N GLY A 304 -5.63 15.08 -2.06
CA GLY A 304 -5.49 14.80 -0.63
C GLY A 304 -4.92 13.41 -0.39
N LYS A 305 -5.60 12.36 -0.85
CA LYS A 305 -5.16 10.97 -0.66
C LYS A 305 -3.77 10.70 -1.22
N ASP A 306 -3.46 11.18 -2.41
CA ASP A 306 -2.13 10.99 -3.03
C ASP A 306 -1.03 11.70 -2.24
N SER A 307 -1.34 12.86 -1.65
CA SER A 307 -0.43 13.56 -0.76
C SER A 307 -0.17 12.78 0.53
N GLU A 308 -1.15 12.03 1.04
CA GLU A 308 -0.99 11.15 2.21
C GLU A 308 -0.08 9.96 1.90
N LEU A 309 -0.24 9.34 0.71
CA LEU A 309 0.65 8.29 0.22
C LEU A 309 2.08 8.81 0.11
N ALA A 310 2.27 9.92 -0.60
CA ALA A 310 3.59 10.51 -0.81
C ALA A 310 4.24 10.93 0.51
N SER A 311 3.47 11.52 1.42
CA SER A 311 3.95 11.93 2.75
C SER A 311 4.30 10.74 3.64
N THR A 312 3.61 9.60 3.51
CA THR A 312 3.95 8.38 4.24
C THR A 312 5.30 7.84 3.76
N LEU A 313 5.48 7.71 2.44
CA LEU A 313 6.73 7.22 1.86
C LEU A 313 7.91 8.16 2.17
N ALA A 314 7.67 9.48 2.12
CA ALA A 314 8.68 10.49 2.45
C ALA A 314 9.13 10.47 3.92
N GLN A 315 8.39 9.79 4.80
CA GLN A 315 8.76 9.53 6.20
C GLN A 315 9.40 8.14 6.40
N LYS A 316 9.82 7.46 5.32
CA LYS A 316 10.36 6.08 5.32
C LYS A 316 9.37 5.01 5.79
N LYS A 317 8.08 5.35 5.91
CA LYS A 317 7.03 4.42 6.35
C LYS A 317 6.47 3.64 5.16
N PRO A 318 6.18 2.35 5.32
CA PRO A 318 5.62 1.54 4.26
C PRO A 318 4.16 1.90 3.98
N VAL A 319 3.78 1.81 2.70
CA VAL A 319 2.40 1.95 2.23
C VAL A 319 1.94 0.63 1.63
N ILE A 320 0.81 0.11 2.10
CA ILE A 320 0.08 -0.99 1.47
C ILE A 320 -1.04 -0.37 0.65
N ALA A 321 -0.94 -0.40 -0.68
CA ALA A 321 -2.02 0.08 -1.52
C ALA A 321 -2.96 -1.07 -1.88
N PHE A 322 -4.18 -1.01 -1.33
CA PHE A 322 -5.20 -2.03 -1.51
C PHE A 322 -6.07 -1.70 -2.73
N ILE A 323 -6.09 -2.60 -3.71
CA ILE A 323 -6.92 -2.50 -4.92
C ILE A 323 -7.90 -3.66 -4.93
N PRO A 324 -9.21 -3.40 -4.97
CA PRO A 324 -10.18 -4.48 -5.05
C PRO A 324 -9.89 -5.47 -6.20
N ASN A 325 -9.92 -6.77 -5.89
CA ASN A 325 -10.04 -7.81 -6.90
C ASN A 325 -11.50 -8.25 -7.01
N TYR A 326 -12.16 -7.80 -8.08
CA TYR A 326 -13.54 -8.15 -8.30
C TYR A 326 -13.65 -9.41 -9.18
N ASN A 327 -14.38 -10.40 -8.68
CA ASN A 327 -15.02 -11.40 -9.53
C ASN A 327 -16.20 -10.74 -10.25
N LYS A 328 -16.32 -10.97 -11.56
CA LYS A 328 -17.32 -10.33 -12.43
C LYS A 328 -18.76 -10.55 -11.90
N ASP A 329 -19.10 -11.77 -11.51
CA ASP A 329 -20.47 -12.12 -11.10
C ASP A 329 -20.82 -11.45 -9.77
N ASN A 330 -19.90 -11.45 -8.81
CA ASN A 330 -20.06 -10.72 -7.55
C ASN A 330 -20.20 -9.21 -7.77
N LEU A 331 -19.47 -8.65 -8.74
CA LEU A 331 -19.55 -7.24 -9.07
C LEU A 331 -20.86 -6.88 -9.75
N CYS A 332 -21.38 -7.75 -10.63
CA CYS A 332 -22.70 -7.58 -11.23
C CYS A 332 -23.79 -7.53 -10.16
N ILE A 333 -23.76 -8.45 -9.18
CA ILE A 333 -24.69 -8.43 -8.04
C ILE A 333 -24.60 -7.12 -7.26
N LYS A 334 -23.38 -6.65 -6.96
CA LYS A 334 -23.17 -5.36 -6.28
C LYS A 334 -23.70 -4.16 -7.07
N ILE A 335 -23.43 -4.09 -8.37
CA ILE A 335 -23.84 -2.96 -9.22
C ILE A 335 -25.37 -2.83 -9.24
N LYS A 336 -26.11 -3.95 -9.19
CA LYS A 336 -27.58 -3.93 -9.08
C LYS A 336 -28.07 -3.23 -7.81
N GLU A 337 -27.32 -3.35 -6.71
CA GLU A 337 -27.65 -2.74 -5.43
C GLU A 337 -27.29 -1.25 -5.37
N TYR A 338 -26.31 -0.79 -6.18
CA TYR A 338 -25.89 0.61 -6.18
C TYR A 338 -26.96 1.60 -6.69
N PRO A 339 -26.95 2.87 -6.25
CA PRO A 339 -27.89 3.90 -6.71
C PRO A 339 -27.89 4.07 -8.24
N LEU A 340 -29.02 4.51 -8.82
CA LEU A 340 -29.11 4.70 -10.27
C LEU A 340 -28.13 5.75 -10.79
N GLU A 341 -27.84 6.77 -9.98
CA GLU A 341 -26.82 7.80 -10.25
C GLU A 341 -25.45 7.17 -10.51
N TYR A 342 -25.07 6.13 -9.75
CA TYR A 342 -23.82 5.43 -9.96
C TYR A 342 -23.77 4.80 -11.36
N ILE A 343 -24.86 4.15 -11.78
CA ILE A 343 -24.96 3.46 -13.07
C ILE A 343 -24.88 4.49 -14.20
N LYS A 344 -25.64 5.59 -14.11
CA LYS A 344 -25.59 6.70 -15.06
C LYS A 344 -24.17 7.26 -15.19
N GLU A 345 -23.56 7.64 -14.07
CA GLU A 345 -22.20 8.19 -14.05
C GLU A 345 -21.21 7.21 -14.68
N ARG A 346 -21.33 5.91 -14.38
CA ARG A 346 -20.38 4.93 -14.92
C ARG A 346 -20.48 4.78 -16.43
N ILE A 347 -21.70 4.80 -16.99
CA ILE A 347 -21.89 4.80 -18.44
C ILE A 347 -21.21 6.01 -19.06
N TYR A 348 -21.41 7.21 -18.50
CA TYR A 348 -20.78 8.42 -19.05
C TYR A 348 -19.25 8.40 -18.94
N ILE A 349 -18.69 7.95 -17.83
CA ILE A 349 -17.23 7.85 -17.67
C ILE A 349 -16.66 6.89 -18.72
N PHE A 350 -17.23 5.70 -18.88
CA PHE A 350 -16.73 4.74 -19.87
C PHE A 350 -16.90 5.21 -21.32
N LYS A 351 -17.97 5.97 -21.62
CA LYS A 351 -18.12 6.63 -22.92
C LYS A 351 -17.03 7.68 -23.14
N ALA A 352 -16.79 8.54 -22.14
CA ALA A 352 -15.79 9.61 -22.24
C ALA A 352 -14.35 9.06 -22.36
N GLU A 353 -14.05 7.94 -21.70
CA GLU A 353 -12.76 7.25 -21.77
C GLU A 353 -12.62 6.36 -23.02
N ASN A 354 -13.65 6.28 -23.87
CA ASN A 354 -13.73 5.36 -25.03
C ASN A 354 -13.51 3.88 -24.67
N GLU A 355 -13.82 3.49 -23.43
CA GLU A 355 -13.61 2.11 -22.95
C GLU A 355 -14.51 1.11 -23.68
N PHE A 356 -15.73 1.50 -24.08
CA PHE A 356 -16.68 0.63 -24.77
C PHE A 356 -16.19 0.11 -26.13
N ASN A 357 -15.13 0.68 -26.69
CA ASN A 357 -14.52 0.24 -27.95
C ASN A 357 -13.60 -0.99 -27.78
N ASP A 358 -13.45 -1.51 -26.55
CA ASP A 358 -12.62 -2.68 -26.28
C ASP A 358 -13.12 -3.94 -27.00
N VAL A 359 -12.30 -4.43 -27.93
CA VAL A 359 -12.63 -5.57 -28.79
C VAL A 359 -12.79 -6.87 -28.00
N ASP A 360 -11.99 -7.08 -26.95
CA ASP A 360 -12.04 -8.32 -26.18
C ASP A 360 -13.35 -8.40 -25.39
N ILE A 361 -13.79 -7.29 -24.77
CA ILE A 361 -15.07 -7.24 -24.07
C ILE A 361 -16.25 -7.31 -25.04
N LEU A 362 -16.19 -6.65 -26.19
CA LEU A 362 -17.24 -6.73 -27.22
C LEU A 362 -17.44 -8.16 -27.72
N ASN A 363 -16.34 -8.89 -27.98
CA ASN A 363 -16.38 -10.29 -28.37
C ASN A 363 -16.96 -11.18 -27.26
N ASP A 364 -16.57 -10.96 -26.01
CA ASP A 364 -17.08 -11.69 -24.84
C ASP A 364 -18.58 -11.40 -24.57
N LEU A 365 -19.06 -10.25 -25.00
CA LEU A 365 -20.49 -9.89 -24.97
C LEU A 365 -21.28 -10.42 -26.16
N ASP A 366 -20.63 -10.96 -27.20
CA ASP A 366 -21.23 -11.30 -28.50
C ASP A 366 -22.03 -10.13 -29.10
N LYS A 367 -21.42 -8.92 -29.07
CA LYS A 367 -22.05 -7.68 -29.54
C LYS A 367 -21.10 -6.86 -30.38
N ASP A 368 -21.66 -6.18 -31.37
CA ASP A 368 -20.99 -5.05 -32.00
C ASP A 368 -21.16 -3.76 -31.17
N LEU A 369 -20.28 -2.80 -31.44
CA LEU A 369 -20.25 -1.52 -30.73
C LEU A 369 -21.53 -0.70 -30.90
N HIS A 370 -22.20 -0.79 -32.05
CA HIS A 370 -23.41 -0.04 -32.33
C HIS A 370 -24.57 -0.55 -31.47
N GLN A 371 -24.77 -1.87 -31.42
CA GLN A 371 -25.79 -2.50 -30.58
C GLN A 371 -25.57 -2.21 -29.10
N LEU A 372 -24.32 -2.17 -28.64
CA LEU A 372 -24.00 -1.79 -27.27
C LEU A 372 -24.38 -0.33 -26.98
N ASN A 373 -23.97 0.59 -27.86
CA ASN A 373 -24.25 2.01 -27.68
C ASN A 373 -25.74 2.32 -27.71
N ASP A 374 -26.50 1.74 -28.64
CA ASP A 374 -27.96 1.90 -28.73
C ASP A 374 -28.64 1.48 -27.42
N LYS A 375 -28.23 0.35 -26.83
CA LYS A 375 -28.76 -0.12 -25.55
C LYS A 375 -28.43 0.83 -24.40
N LEU A 376 -27.19 1.30 -24.33
CA LEU A 376 -26.77 2.26 -23.31
C LEU A 376 -27.53 3.59 -23.44
N ASP A 377 -27.72 4.08 -24.67
CA ASP A 377 -28.47 5.31 -24.95
C ASP A 377 -29.95 5.17 -24.62
N HIS A 378 -30.55 4.02 -24.94
CA HIS A 378 -31.92 3.73 -24.56
C HIS A 378 -32.10 3.72 -23.04
N TYR A 379 -31.21 3.05 -22.31
CA TYR A 379 -31.24 3.05 -20.84
C TYR A 379 -31.07 4.46 -20.25
N LEU A 380 -30.15 5.27 -20.79
CA LEU A 380 -29.95 6.65 -20.32
C LEU A 380 -31.20 7.50 -20.55
N LYS A 381 -31.88 7.33 -21.70
CA LYS A 381 -33.14 8.01 -21.99
C LYS A 381 -34.25 7.59 -21.02
N ASP A 382 -34.41 6.29 -20.77
CA ASP A 382 -35.38 5.79 -19.79
C ASP A 382 -35.10 6.35 -18.39
N TYR A 383 -33.83 6.39 -18.00
CA TYR A 383 -33.40 6.99 -16.74
C TYR A 383 -33.74 8.49 -16.67
N GLU A 384 -33.49 9.25 -17.73
CA GLU A 384 -33.79 10.69 -17.79
C GLU A 384 -35.28 10.95 -17.65
N SER A 385 -36.12 10.22 -18.41
CA SER A 385 -37.58 10.31 -18.29
C SER A 385 -38.06 9.92 -16.89
N TYR A 386 -37.50 8.87 -16.28
CA TYR A 386 -37.81 8.50 -14.90
C TYR A 386 -37.43 9.60 -13.90
N ARG A 387 -36.26 10.23 -14.04
CA ARG A 387 -35.81 11.30 -13.14
C ARG A 387 -36.56 12.62 -13.32
N GLU A 388 -37.17 12.86 -14.47
CA GLU A 388 -38.11 13.97 -14.67
C GLU A 388 -39.41 13.77 -13.87
N GLU A 389 -39.90 12.53 -13.79
CA GLU A 389 -41.11 12.20 -13.02
C GLU A 389 -40.84 12.02 -11.52
N GLN A 390 -39.68 11.49 -11.19
CA GLN A 390 -39.22 11.17 -9.83
C GLN A 390 -37.81 11.75 -9.65
N PRO A 391 -37.68 12.99 -9.12
CA PRO A 391 -36.38 13.67 -9.07
C PRO A 391 -35.54 13.33 -7.82
N PHE A 392 -36.05 12.51 -6.90
CA PHE A 392 -35.44 12.31 -5.57
C PHE A 392 -34.59 11.03 -5.51
N SER A 393 -33.27 11.16 -5.40
CA SER A 393 -32.35 10.00 -5.34
C SER A 393 -32.40 9.25 -4.00
N LEU A 394 -32.85 9.88 -2.91
CA LEU A 394 -33.02 9.22 -1.62
C LEU A 394 -34.30 8.37 -1.53
N TRP A 395 -35.17 8.37 -2.55
CA TRP A 395 -36.38 7.55 -2.57
C TRP A 395 -36.09 6.13 -3.10
N ILE A 396 -35.25 5.41 -2.38
CA ILE A 396 -34.62 4.13 -2.79
C ILE A 396 -35.65 3.09 -3.28
N ASP A 397 -36.84 3.03 -2.69
CA ASP A 397 -37.85 2.05 -3.08
C ASP A 397 -38.45 2.33 -4.47
N LYS A 398 -38.51 3.60 -4.90
CA LYS A 398 -38.87 3.97 -6.27
C LYS A 398 -37.78 3.58 -7.26
N ASP A 399 -36.53 3.80 -6.89
CA ASP A 399 -35.39 3.37 -7.71
C ASP A 399 -35.37 1.85 -7.91
N LYS A 400 -35.66 1.08 -6.85
CA LYS A 400 -35.81 -0.38 -6.97
C LYS A 400 -36.94 -0.78 -7.91
N GLN A 401 -38.06 -0.05 -7.91
CA GLN A 401 -39.16 -0.29 -8.85
C GLN A 401 -38.73 -0.03 -10.30
N PHE A 402 -38.04 1.09 -10.56
CA PHE A 402 -37.48 1.38 -11.89
C PHE A 402 -36.53 0.27 -12.36
N LYS A 403 -35.60 -0.16 -11.51
CA LYS A 403 -34.66 -1.26 -11.81
C LYS A 403 -35.37 -2.56 -12.18
N ALA A 404 -36.42 -2.90 -11.44
CA ALA A 404 -37.19 -4.13 -11.67
C ALA A 404 -38.05 -4.08 -12.94
N GLN A 405 -38.47 -2.88 -13.36
CA GLN A 405 -39.32 -2.67 -14.53
C GLN A 405 -38.52 -2.47 -15.83
N ASN A 406 -37.28 -2.01 -15.74
CA ASN A 406 -36.45 -1.77 -16.91
C ASN A 406 -35.92 -3.11 -17.48
N PRO A 407 -36.30 -3.51 -18.71
CA PRO A 407 -35.96 -4.81 -19.28
C PRO A 407 -34.46 -4.98 -19.58
N HIS A 408 -33.71 -3.88 -19.64
CA HIS A 408 -32.28 -3.88 -19.96
C HIS A 408 -31.40 -3.80 -18.71
N PHE A 409 -31.97 -3.55 -17.51
CA PHE A 409 -31.20 -3.27 -16.31
C PHE A 409 -30.15 -4.35 -15.98
N GLU A 410 -30.58 -5.61 -16.00
CA GLU A 410 -29.73 -6.78 -15.75
C GLU A 410 -28.53 -6.85 -16.72
N GLU A 411 -28.79 -6.60 -18.00
CA GLU A 411 -27.78 -6.61 -19.05
C GLU A 411 -26.80 -5.44 -18.90
N ILE A 412 -27.30 -4.25 -18.55
CA ILE A 412 -26.49 -3.06 -18.27
C ILE A 412 -25.56 -3.31 -17.08
N CYS A 413 -26.05 -3.98 -16.03
CA CYS A 413 -25.21 -4.36 -14.88
C CYS A 413 -24.08 -5.32 -15.27
N ASP A 414 -24.33 -6.34 -16.10
CA ASP A 414 -23.28 -7.26 -16.57
C ASP A 414 -22.24 -6.53 -17.43
N ILE A 415 -22.67 -5.65 -18.35
CA ILE A 415 -21.79 -4.79 -19.15
C ILE A 415 -20.88 -3.98 -18.22
N LEU A 416 -21.46 -3.21 -17.28
CA LEU A 416 -20.70 -2.36 -16.38
C LEU A 416 -19.77 -3.16 -15.47
N ALA A 417 -20.16 -4.37 -15.04
CA ALA A 417 -19.30 -5.25 -14.24
C ALA A 417 -18.03 -5.65 -15.01
N ARG A 418 -18.14 -5.97 -16.31
CA ARG A 418 -16.98 -6.35 -17.14
C ARG A 418 -16.01 -5.20 -17.31
N TYR A 419 -16.50 -4.03 -17.73
CA TYR A 419 -15.67 -2.84 -17.89
C TYR A 419 -15.07 -2.36 -16.57
N THR A 420 -15.85 -2.40 -15.48
CA THR A 420 -15.34 -2.03 -14.15
C THR A 420 -14.25 -2.99 -13.68
N LYS A 421 -14.41 -4.30 -13.88
CA LYS A 421 -13.35 -5.28 -13.59
C LYS A 421 -12.08 -4.98 -14.38
N LYS A 422 -12.19 -4.78 -15.69
CA LYS A 422 -11.04 -4.43 -16.56
C LYS A 422 -10.35 -3.14 -16.06
N TYR A 423 -11.12 -2.12 -15.72
CA TYR A 423 -10.61 -0.87 -15.17
C TYR A 423 -9.73 -1.11 -13.93
N TRP A 424 -10.22 -1.89 -12.95
CA TRP A 424 -9.45 -2.22 -11.75
C TRP A 424 -8.21 -3.07 -12.02
N ASP A 425 -8.31 -4.03 -12.94
CA ASP A 425 -7.18 -4.86 -13.36
C ASP A 425 -6.10 -4.03 -14.05
N SER A 426 -6.50 -3.09 -14.90
CA SER A 426 -5.61 -2.13 -15.55
C SER A 426 -4.91 -1.24 -14.52
N ARG A 427 -5.67 -0.64 -13.60
CA ARG A 427 -5.13 0.22 -12.54
C ARG A 427 -4.13 -0.51 -11.64
N ALA A 428 -4.39 -1.77 -11.31
CA ALA A 428 -3.47 -2.60 -10.55
C ALA A 428 -2.15 -2.86 -11.28
N ARG A 429 -2.19 -3.15 -12.58
CA ARG A 429 -0.98 -3.29 -13.40
C ARG A 429 -0.21 -1.98 -13.48
N THR A 430 -0.88 -0.87 -13.76
CA THR A 430 -0.24 0.45 -13.85
C THR A 430 0.52 0.80 -12.56
N LEU A 431 -0.13 0.64 -11.40
CA LEU A 431 0.48 0.97 -10.11
C LEU A 431 1.62 0.03 -9.72
N LYS A 432 1.54 -1.23 -10.12
CA LYS A 432 2.59 -2.21 -9.82
C LYS A 432 3.80 -2.09 -10.74
N ASP A 433 3.57 -1.86 -12.03
CA ASP A 433 4.59 -2.07 -13.06
C ASP A 433 5.14 -0.77 -13.65
N TYR A 434 4.36 0.32 -13.68
CA TYR A 434 4.68 1.50 -14.49
C TYR A 434 4.63 2.85 -13.75
N HIS A 435 3.97 2.91 -12.60
CA HIS A 435 3.62 4.21 -12.02
C HIS A 435 4.88 4.92 -11.46
N PRO A 436 5.14 6.18 -11.87
CA PRO A 436 6.34 6.90 -11.45
C PRO A 436 6.38 7.22 -9.95
N LEU A 437 5.21 7.33 -9.29
CA LEU A 437 5.12 7.42 -7.82
C LEU A 437 5.15 6.05 -7.12
N GLY A 438 5.38 4.95 -7.87
CA GLY A 438 5.59 3.62 -7.30
C GLY A 438 6.82 3.57 -6.38
N MET A 439 7.73 4.55 -6.52
CA MET A 439 8.86 4.79 -5.63
C MET A 439 8.91 6.26 -5.23
N GLN A 440 9.15 6.54 -3.95
CA GLN A 440 9.37 7.90 -3.44
C GLN A 440 10.52 7.94 -2.44
N ILE A 441 11.25 9.04 -2.41
CA ILE A 441 12.44 9.18 -1.57
C ILE A 441 12.06 9.65 -0.16
N ASP A 442 12.62 9.01 0.85
CA ASP A 442 12.67 9.55 2.21
C ASP A 442 13.56 10.79 2.25
N LEU A 443 12.99 11.93 2.62
CA LEU A 443 13.65 13.23 2.51
C LEU A 443 14.83 13.37 3.48
N ASP A 444 14.84 12.60 4.57
CA ASP A 444 15.91 12.66 5.57
C ASP A 444 17.08 11.73 5.20
N SER A 445 16.81 10.49 4.76
CA SER A 445 17.86 9.50 4.51
C SER A 445 18.24 9.29 3.05
N GLY A 446 17.46 9.81 2.10
CA GLY A 446 17.61 9.56 0.66
C GLY A 446 17.16 8.15 0.22
N VAL A 447 16.72 7.29 1.15
CA VAL A 447 16.29 5.93 0.80
C VAL A 447 15.00 5.96 -0.02
N SER A 448 14.99 5.26 -1.15
CA SER A 448 13.79 5.09 -1.96
C SER A 448 12.83 4.09 -1.32
N ASN A 449 11.54 4.43 -1.23
CA ASN A 449 10.48 3.63 -0.62
C ASN A 449 9.41 3.32 -1.65
N GLY A 450 9.12 2.03 -1.82
CA GLY A 450 8.10 1.57 -2.74
C GLY A 450 6.75 1.30 -2.10
N VAL A 451 5.72 1.29 -2.94
CA VAL A 451 4.34 0.97 -2.57
C VAL A 451 4.09 -0.54 -2.72
N LEU A 452 3.52 -1.16 -1.69
CA LEU A 452 3.16 -2.58 -1.72
C LEU A 452 1.72 -2.74 -2.23
N ILE A 453 1.57 -3.11 -3.51
CA ILE A 453 0.26 -3.31 -4.13
C ILE A 453 -0.32 -4.67 -3.72
N VAL A 454 -1.51 -4.67 -3.14
CA VAL A 454 -2.23 -5.88 -2.74
C VAL A 454 -3.66 -5.86 -3.26
N ARG A 455 -4.19 -7.03 -3.58
CA ARG A 455 -5.58 -7.17 -4.06
C ARG A 455 -6.48 -8.10 -3.26
N GLU A 456 -5.87 -8.85 -2.35
CA GLU A 456 -6.54 -9.81 -1.48
C GLU A 456 -6.37 -9.41 -0.02
N ILE A 457 -7.45 -9.54 0.76
CA ILE A 457 -7.45 -9.22 2.19
C ILE A 457 -6.42 -10.07 2.95
N ASP A 458 -6.31 -11.36 2.59
CA ASP A 458 -5.35 -12.27 3.21
C ASP A 458 -3.89 -11.80 3.03
N THR A 459 -3.54 -11.36 1.81
CA THR A 459 -2.22 -10.80 1.51
C THR A 459 -2.00 -9.48 2.23
N CYS A 460 -3.01 -8.61 2.29
CA CYS A 460 -2.95 -7.36 3.06
C CYS A 460 -2.65 -7.62 4.54
N VAL A 461 -3.34 -8.58 5.16
CA VAL A 461 -3.11 -9.00 6.55
C VAL A 461 -1.70 -9.54 6.75
N LYS A 462 -1.21 -10.41 5.85
CA LYS A 462 0.15 -10.96 5.91
C LYS A 462 1.21 -9.86 5.86
N ILE A 463 1.07 -8.92 4.93
CA ILE A 463 2.03 -7.83 4.76
C ILE A 463 1.96 -6.86 5.93
N LEU A 464 0.75 -6.48 6.38
CA LEU A 464 0.57 -5.61 7.54
C LEU A 464 1.24 -6.20 8.78
N LYS A 465 0.99 -7.48 9.07
CA LYS A 465 1.66 -8.20 10.15
C LYS A 465 3.17 -8.22 9.94
N GLY A 466 3.60 -8.51 8.71
CA GLY A 466 5.00 -8.54 8.29
C GLY A 466 5.76 -7.26 8.62
N ILE A 467 5.17 -6.12 8.26
CA ILE A 467 5.70 -4.77 8.52
C ILE A 467 5.88 -4.56 10.03
N LEU A 468 4.80 -4.75 10.79
CA LEU A 468 4.78 -4.43 12.23
C LEU A 468 5.67 -5.37 13.07
N THR A 469 5.97 -6.57 12.56
CA THR A 469 6.72 -7.61 13.28
C THR A 469 8.07 -7.93 12.67
N ASN A 470 8.55 -7.16 11.68
CA ASN A 470 9.78 -7.46 10.93
C ASN A 470 9.84 -8.88 10.33
N SER A 471 8.69 -9.49 10.04
CA SER A 471 8.62 -10.84 9.48
C SER A 471 8.51 -10.87 7.96
N LEU A 472 8.60 -9.71 7.30
CA LEU A 472 8.73 -9.64 5.84
C LEU A 472 9.96 -10.41 5.34
N GLU A 473 9.77 -11.03 4.19
CA GLU A 473 10.81 -11.70 3.41
C GLU A 473 11.02 -10.93 2.11
N PHE A 474 12.28 -10.77 1.73
CA PHE A 474 12.68 -10.04 0.54
C PHE A 474 13.60 -10.87 -0.35
N GLU A 475 13.42 -10.73 -1.66
CA GLU A 475 14.41 -11.10 -2.66
C GLU A 475 15.22 -9.86 -3.05
N ILE A 476 16.54 -9.97 -3.01
CA ILE A 476 17.46 -8.99 -3.57
C ILE A 476 17.61 -9.34 -5.04
N LYS A 477 17.13 -8.46 -5.92
CA LYS A 477 17.15 -8.67 -7.37
C LYS A 477 17.92 -7.55 -8.05
N HIS A 478 18.87 -7.92 -8.90
CA HIS A 478 19.49 -7.01 -9.85
C HIS A 478 18.67 -6.99 -11.15
N PHE A 479 18.46 -5.80 -11.71
CA PHE A 479 17.68 -5.56 -12.92
C PHE A 479 18.59 -5.12 -14.07
N ASP A 480 18.24 -5.54 -15.29
CA ASP A 480 19.04 -5.30 -16.49
C ASP A 480 19.19 -3.81 -16.85
N ASP A 481 18.31 -2.95 -16.33
CA ASP A 481 18.33 -1.50 -16.48
C ASP A 481 19.25 -0.79 -15.46
N GLY A 482 20.02 -1.54 -14.66
CA GLY A 482 21.06 -1.00 -13.79
C GLY A 482 20.56 -0.58 -12.41
N TYR A 483 19.64 -1.37 -11.84
CA TYR A 483 19.15 -1.17 -10.48
C TYR A 483 19.25 -2.46 -9.66
N THR A 484 19.41 -2.31 -8.35
CA THR A 484 19.30 -3.41 -7.40
C THR A 484 18.19 -3.10 -6.41
N GLY A 485 17.20 -3.99 -6.32
CA GLY A 485 15.99 -3.78 -5.51
C GLY A 485 15.77 -4.85 -4.45
N LEU A 486 15.02 -4.48 -3.41
CA LEU A 486 14.36 -5.41 -2.50
C LEU A 486 12.94 -5.66 -2.99
N ILE A 487 12.62 -6.89 -3.36
CA ILE A 487 11.29 -7.32 -3.77
C ILE A 487 10.62 -8.03 -2.61
N GLU A 488 9.49 -7.50 -2.14
CA GLU A 488 8.72 -8.15 -1.07
C GLU A 488 7.98 -9.37 -1.64
N ILE A 489 8.16 -10.54 -1.02
CA ILE A 489 7.76 -11.82 -1.60
C ILE A 489 6.24 -11.95 -1.80
N ASN A 490 5.42 -11.48 -0.86
CA ASN A 490 3.97 -11.71 -0.89
C ASN A 490 3.23 -10.81 -1.91
N SER A 491 3.70 -9.59 -2.12
CA SER A 491 3.16 -8.63 -3.10
C SER A 491 3.90 -8.66 -4.43
N SER A 492 5.12 -9.19 -4.44
CA SER A 492 6.08 -9.09 -5.55
C SER A 492 6.31 -7.65 -5.99
N CYS A 493 6.23 -6.70 -5.04
CA CYS A 493 6.44 -5.28 -5.30
C CYS A 493 7.86 -4.87 -4.91
N LEU A 494 8.41 -3.90 -5.64
CA LEU A 494 9.66 -3.24 -5.28
C LEU A 494 9.44 -2.45 -3.99
N TYR A 495 10.20 -2.78 -2.95
CA TYR A 495 10.11 -2.17 -1.64
C TYR A 495 11.14 -1.06 -1.44
N ARG A 496 12.37 -1.28 -1.92
CA ARG A 496 13.51 -0.36 -1.84
C ARG A 496 14.39 -0.58 -3.08
N MET A 497 15.07 0.45 -3.57
CA MET A 497 16.00 0.30 -4.70
C MET A 497 17.25 1.16 -4.58
N VAL A 498 18.29 0.71 -5.28
CA VAL A 498 19.58 1.37 -5.46
C VAL A 498 19.88 1.41 -6.95
N THR A 499 20.45 2.52 -7.44
CA THR A 499 20.88 2.66 -8.83
C THR A 499 22.38 2.39 -8.97
N ASP A 500 22.75 1.74 -10.07
CA ASP A 500 24.15 1.50 -10.43
C ASP A 500 24.74 2.68 -11.24
N ASN A 501 23.92 3.66 -11.61
CA ASN A 501 24.38 4.86 -12.30
C ASN A 501 25.30 5.67 -11.37
N LYS A 502 26.60 5.62 -11.64
CA LYS A 502 27.64 6.29 -10.82
C LYS A 502 27.41 7.79 -10.66
N LEU A 503 27.01 8.49 -11.72
CA LEU A 503 26.77 9.93 -11.66
C LEU A 503 25.56 10.24 -10.78
N LEU A 504 24.46 9.50 -10.96
CA LEU A 504 23.26 9.65 -10.16
C LEU A 504 23.55 9.33 -8.70
N THR A 505 24.13 8.17 -8.40
CA THR A 505 24.54 7.77 -7.05
C THR A 505 25.44 8.82 -6.39
N ASN A 506 26.50 9.28 -7.07
CA ASN A 506 27.39 10.30 -6.52
C ASN A 506 26.67 11.62 -6.27
N SER A 507 25.84 12.08 -7.21
CA SER A 507 25.10 13.33 -7.07
C SER A 507 24.12 13.23 -5.90
N PHE A 508 23.34 12.16 -5.88
CA PHE A 508 22.30 11.88 -4.90
C PHE A 508 22.87 11.87 -3.47
N TRP A 509 23.91 11.07 -3.22
CA TRP A 509 24.45 10.93 -1.87
C TRP A 509 25.22 12.16 -1.38
N ASN A 510 25.78 12.99 -2.27
CA ASN A 510 26.36 14.27 -1.88
C ASN A 510 25.32 15.29 -1.40
N PHE A 511 24.05 15.18 -1.82
CA PHE A 511 22.98 16.06 -1.35
C PHE A 511 22.24 15.52 -0.11
N PHE A 512 22.10 14.20 0.04
CA PHE A 512 21.41 13.60 1.18
C PHE A 512 22.31 13.35 2.40
N TYR A 513 23.57 12.97 2.20
CA TYR A 513 24.53 12.85 3.28
C TYR A 513 25.40 14.11 3.33
N LYS A 514 24.99 15.09 4.16
CA LYS A 514 25.95 16.06 4.67
C LYS A 514 27.00 15.27 5.47
N MET A 515 28.25 15.30 5.00
CA MET A 515 29.41 14.73 5.70
C MET A 515 29.49 15.21 7.15
#